data_AF-A0A1R3T6C7-F1
#
_entry.id   AF-A0A1R3T6C7-F1
#
_cell.length_a   1.000
_cell.length_b   1.000
_cell.length_c   1.000
_cell.angle_alpha   90.00
_cell.angle_beta   90.00
_cell.angle_gamma   90.00
#
_symmetry.space_group_name_H-M   'P 1'
#
loop_
_entity.id
_entity.type
_entity.pdbx_description
1 polymer ?
#
loop_
_entity_poly.entity_id
_entity_poly.type
_entity_poly.pdbx_seq_one_letter_code
_entity_poly.pdbx_strand_id
1 'polypeptide(L)'
;MKKYMFIVGVLIMGLSNMTAQVDAGFATVPVVNGKVVFEQFILTDQGLSANQKYAILQKWVKDKYTGSPLVSSIRFDDKNQSATVSAKTELTGVPENPVMNYRFDLSVASAGCVLVVRDITYQSAPKQGASSFPKTITAEQTITDQAVSAPGEEGKIRSGTRKATLSFLNSLYKEVLGLF
;
A
#
# COMPACT_ATOMS: atom_id res chain seq x y z
N MET A 1 -38.69 33.94 -26.08
CA MET A 1 -38.62 32.60 -25.48
C MET A 1 -38.46 31.56 -26.59
N LYS A 2 -37.21 31.17 -26.93
CA LYS A 2 -36.89 30.03 -27.83
C LYS A 2 -35.38 29.81 -28.09
N LYS A 3 -34.47 30.52 -27.39
CA LYS A 3 -33.01 30.44 -27.66
C LYS A 3 -32.16 29.88 -26.51
N TYR A 4 -32.77 29.50 -25.39
CA TYR A 4 -32.05 28.95 -24.23
C TYR A 4 -32.30 27.46 -23.97
N MET A 5 -33.04 26.76 -24.85
CA MET A 5 -33.32 25.33 -24.68
C MET A 5 -32.20 24.40 -25.19
N PHE A 6 -31.11 24.93 -25.77
CA PHE A 6 -30.02 24.11 -26.29
C PHE A 6 -28.79 24.02 -25.38
N ILE A 7 -28.69 24.84 -24.32
CA ILE A 7 -27.51 24.85 -23.44
C ILE A 7 -27.66 23.89 -22.26
N VAL A 8 -28.89 23.47 -21.92
CA VAL A 8 -29.15 22.55 -20.79
C VAL A 8 -28.95 21.08 -21.18
N GLY A 9 -28.99 20.73 -22.48
CA GLY A 9 -28.84 19.35 -22.95
C GLY A 9 -27.40 18.83 -23.02
N VAL A 10 -26.40 19.71 -23.14
CA VAL A 10 -24.99 19.31 -23.32
C VAL A 10 -24.27 19.06 -21.98
N LEU A 11 -24.78 19.58 -20.87
CA LEU A 11 -24.16 19.39 -19.55
C LEU A 11 -24.51 18.04 -18.89
N ILE A 12 -25.60 17.39 -19.31
CA ILE A 12 -26.09 16.15 -18.70
C ILE A 12 -25.47 14.90 -19.36
N MET A 13 -24.97 14.99 -20.58
CA MET A 13 -24.30 13.87 -21.27
C MET A 13 -22.83 13.66 -20.85
N GLY A 14 -22.28 14.51 -19.97
CA GLY A 14 -20.92 14.37 -19.44
C GLY A 14 -20.79 13.51 -18.18
N LEU A 15 -21.89 13.03 -17.60
CA LEU A 15 -21.88 12.29 -16.31
C LEU A 15 -22.05 10.78 -16.46
N SER A 16 -22.22 10.27 -17.68
CA SER A 16 -22.28 8.83 -17.95
C SER A 16 -20.91 8.34 -18.42
N ASN A 17 -20.35 7.42 -17.63
CA ASN A 17 -19.14 6.62 -17.87
C ASN A 17 -17.81 7.22 -17.37
N MET A 18 -17.74 7.55 -16.08
CA MET A 18 -16.52 7.28 -15.31
C MET A 18 -16.71 6.02 -14.47
N THR A 19 -17.03 4.89 -15.11
CA THR A 19 -16.55 3.58 -14.65
C THR A 19 -15.10 3.41 -15.09
N ALA A 20 -14.27 4.40 -14.81
CA ALA A 20 -12.85 4.15 -14.62
C ALA A 20 -12.73 3.83 -13.13
N GLN A 21 -13.04 2.59 -12.78
CA GLN A 21 -12.32 1.98 -11.67
C GLN A 21 -10.86 1.98 -12.16
N VAL A 22 -10.17 3.09 -11.90
CA VAL A 22 -8.74 3.20 -12.12
C VAL A 22 -8.18 1.98 -11.42
N ASP A 23 -7.41 1.16 -12.14
CA ASP A 23 -6.55 0.15 -11.53
C ASP A 23 -5.50 0.94 -10.72
N ALA A 24 -5.95 1.54 -9.62
CA ALA A 24 -5.33 2.63 -8.86
C ALA A 24 -4.30 2.08 -7.88
N GLY A 25 -3.51 1.12 -8.36
CA GLY A 25 -2.34 0.67 -7.64
C GLY A 25 -1.27 1.76 -7.60
N PHE A 26 -0.32 1.61 -6.70
CA PHE A 26 0.90 2.36 -6.64
C PHE A 26 1.73 2.12 -7.90
N ALA A 27 1.90 3.17 -8.72
CA ALA A 27 2.77 3.18 -9.89
C ALA A 27 4.12 3.86 -9.61
N THR A 28 4.16 4.75 -8.63
CA THR A 28 5.34 5.53 -8.25
C THR A 28 5.68 5.30 -6.77
N VAL A 29 6.86 5.77 -6.34
CA VAL A 29 7.31 5.70 -4.94
C VAL A 29 7.21 7.11 -4.35
N PRO A 30 6.11 7.44 -3.66
CA PRO A 30 5.91 8.77 -3.05
C PRO A 30 6.89 9.00 -1.89
N VAL A 31 7.39 10.23 -1.78
CA VAL A 31 8.23 10.69 -0.68
C VAL A 31 7.60 11.92 -0.05
N VAL A 32 7.22 11.80 1.22
CA VAL A 32 6.60 12.87 2.02
C VAL A 32 7.51 13.15 3.21
N ASN A 33 7.97 14.39 3.37
CA ASN A 33 8.91 14.80 4.43
C ASN A 33 10.16 13.89 4.54
N GLY A 34 10.69 13.49 3.38
CA GLY A 34 11.87 12.62 3.31
C GLY A 34 11.60 11.16 3.71
N LYS A 35 10.34 10.73 3.78
CA LYS A 35 9.94 9.35 4.07
C LYS A 35 9.10 8.78 2.94
N VAL A 36 9.33 7.52 2.61
CA VAL A 36 8.49 6.77 1.68
C VAL A 36 7.19 6.40 2.38
N VAL A 37 6.08 6.95 1.91
CA VAL A 37 4.74 6.73 2.47
C VAL A 37 3.75 6.55 1.33
N PHE A 38 3.26 5.33 1.17
CA PHE A 38 2.21 4.99 0.23
C PHE A 38 0.86 5.22 0.88
N GLU A 39 -0.03 5.96 0.24
CA GLU A 39 -1.37 6.24 0.76
C GLU A 39 -2.39 6.06 -0.35
N GLN A 40 -3.49 5.38 -0.04
CA GLN A 40 -4.60 5.19 -0.98
C GLN A 40 -5.93 5.23 -0.26
N PHE A 41 -6.86 6.00 -0.81
CA PHE A 41 -8.26 5.99 -0.39
C PHE A 41 -9.03 4.94 -1.19
N ILE A 42 -9.77 4.09 -0.48
CA ILE A 42 -10.60 3.01 -1.00
C ILE A 42 -12.05 3.38 -0.75
N LEU A 43 -12.81 3.58 -1.83
CA LEU A 43 -14.26 3.72 -1.75
C LEU A 43 -14.87 2.39 -1.34
N THR A 44 -15.78 2.43 -0.38
CA THR A 44 -16.47 1.26 0.16
C THR A 44 -17.97 1.39 -0.08
N ASP A 45 -18.72 0.28 -0.02
CA ASP A 45 -20.18 0.32 -0.06
C ASP A 45 -20.74 1.36 0.94
N GLN A 46 -21.60 2.24 0.42
CA GLN A 46 -22.29 3.28 1.19
C GLN A 46 -23.37 2.69 2.10
N GLY A 47 -23.77 1.43 1.90
CA GLY A 47 -24.75 0.72 2.73
C GLY A 47 -24.22 0.29 4.10
N LEU A 48 -22.90 0.27 4.31
CA LEU A 48 -22.29 -0.11 5.59
C LEU A 48 -22.05 1.10 6.49
N SER A 49 -22.43 0.98 7.76
CA SER A 49 -22.01 1.93 8.79
C SER A 49 -20.51 1.84 9.07
N ALA A 50 -19.93 2.91 9.62
CA ALA A 50 -18.50 2.93 9.97
C ALA A 50 -18.11 1.79 10.94
N ASN A 51 -18.99 1.46 11.90
CA ASN A 51 -18.78 0.34 12.82
C ASN A 51 -18.74 -1.01 12.11
N GLN A 52 -19.61 -1.23 11.11
CA GLN A 52 -19.60 -2.47 10.32
C GLN A 52 -18.33 -2.57 9.47
N LYS A 53 -17.92 -1.47 8.83
CA LYS A 53 -16.66 -1.42 8.07
C LYS A 53 -15.46 -1.74 8.95
N TYR A 54 -15.42 -1.16 10.14
CA TYR A 54 -14.35 -1.41 11.09
C TYR A 54 -14.34 -2.87 11.58
N ALA A 55 -15.51 -3.46 11.85
CA ALA A 55 -15.61 -4.87 12.22
C ALA A 55 -15.09 -5.81 11.10
N ILE A 56 -15.39 -5.51 9.83
CA ILE A 56 -14.86 -6.24 8.67
C ILE A 56 -13.33 -6.16 8.63
N LEU A 57 -12.79 -4.94 8.76
CA LEU A 57 -11.35 -4.69 8.79
C LEU A 57 -10.67 -5.45 9.94
N GLN A 58 -11.22 -5.37 11.16
CA GLN A 58 -10.70 -6.10 12.32
C GLN A 58 -10.68 -7.61 12.08
N LYS A 59 -11.76 -8.15 11.51
CA LYS A 59 -11.83 -9.57 11.16
C LYS A 59 -10.75 -9.94 10.15
N TRP A 60 -10.63 -9.20 9.05
CA TRP A 60 -9.62 -9.48 8.03
C TRP A 60 -8.18 -9.41 8.58
N VAL A 61 -7.86 -8.39 9.38
CA VAL A 61 -6.54 -8.28 10.03
C VAL A 61 -6.27 -9.48 10.93
N LYS A 62 -7.25 -9.87 11.75
CA LYS A 62 -7.10 -11.03 12.65
C LYS A 62 -6.89 -12.32 11.86
N ASP A 63 -7.72 -12.57 10.86
CA ASP A 63 -7.68 -13.80 10.06
C ASP A 63 -6.36 -13.91 9.28
N LYS A 64 -5.84 -12.80 8.74
CA LYS A 64 -4.63 -12.79 7.92
C LYS A 64 -3.33 -12.81 8.73
N TYR A 65 -3.28 -12.10 9.86
CA TYR A 65 -2.01 -11.79 10.54
C TYR A 65 -1.86 -12.44 11.92
N THR A 66 -2.94 -12.88 12.57
CA THR A 66 -2.82 -13.50 13.91
C THR A 66 -2.10 -14.85 13.83
N GLY A 67 -1.12 -15.07 14.71
CA GLY A 67 -0.37 -16.33 14.77
C GLY A 67 0.72 -16.47 13.71
N SER A 68 0.86 -15.51 12.79
CA SER A 68 1.95 -15.52 11.80
C SER A 68 3.29 -15.14 12.44
N PRO A 69 4.36 -15.93 12.25
CA PRO A 69 5.70 -15.59 12.75
C PRO A 69 6.31 -14.38 12.02
N LEU A 70 5.72 -13.96 10.90
CA LEU A 70 6.15 -12.81 10.12
C LEU A 70 5.55 -11.49 10.64
N VAL A 71 4.71 -11.53 11.66
CA VAL A 71 4.05 -10.34 12.23
C VAL A 71 4.75 -9.93 13.51
N SER A 72 5.18 -8.68 13.57
CA SER A 72 5.82 -8.12 14.77
C SER A 72 4.84 -7.42 15.69
N SER A 73 3.78 -6.80 15.15
CA SER A 73 2.76 -6.14 15.96
C SER A 73 1.44 -6.00 15.23
N ILE A 74 0.33 -6.13 15.96
CA ILE A 74 -1.01 -5.72 15.53
C ILE A 74 -1.57 -4.82 16.64
N ARG A 75 -2.09 -3.65 16.28
CA ARG A 75 -2.77 -2.72 17.19
C ARG A 75 -4.11 -2.32 16.61
N PHE A 76 -5.16 -2.46 17.40
CA PHE A 76 -6.48 -1.92 17.09
C PHE A 76 -6.72 -0.65 17.90
N ASP A 77 -7.33 0.34 17.27
CA ASP A 77 -7.77 1.59 17.90
C ASP A 77 -9.26 1.77 17.60
N ASP A 78 -10.08 1.32 18.54
CA ASP A 78 -11.54 1.33 18.40
C ASP A 78 -12.11 2.75 18.43
N LYS A 79 -11.40 3.71 19.04
CA LYS A 79 -11.81 5.11 19.08
C LYS A 79 -11.68 5.77 17.71
N ASN A 80 -10.58 5.48 17.01
CA ASN A 80 -10.31 6.02 15.68
C ASN A 80 -10.72 5.06 14.55
N GLN A 81 -11.31 3.91 14.88
CA GLN A 81 -11.71 2.87 13.93
C GLN A 81 -10.59 2.50 12.96
N SER A 82 -9.41 2.24 13.53
CA SER A 82 -8.20 1.94 12.76
C SER A 82 -7.45 0.71 13.27
N ALA A 83 -6.67 0.08 12.39
CA ALA A 83 -5.74 -0.97 12.74
C ALA A 83 -4.35 -0.67 12.17
N THR A 84 -3.32 -0.87 12.97
CA THR A 84 -1.91 -0.81 12.57
C THR A 84 -1.31 -2.20 12.61
N VAL A 85 -0.65 -2.60 11.53
CA VAL A 85 0.05 -3.88 11.43
C VAL A 85 1.49 -3.64 11.02
N SER A 86 2.43 -4.24 11.74
CA SER A 86 3.84 -4.31 11.35
C SER A 86 4.18 -5.76 11.04
N ALA A 87 4.70 -6.02 9.84
CA ALA A 87 4.92 -7.38 9.33
C ALA A 87 6.12 -7.45 8.39
N LYS A 88 6.46 -8.68 8.00
CA LYS A 88 7.55 -9.03 7.10
C LYS A 88 7.05 -9.84 5.91
N THR A 89 7.73 -9.73 4.79
CA THR A 89 7.52 -10.58 3.62
C THR A 89 8.82 -10.76 2.86
N GLU A 90 9.01 -11.89 2.19
CA GLU A 90 10.15 -12.12 1.31
C GLU A 90 9.81 -11.59 -0.09
N LEU A 91 10.68 -10.76 -0.67
CA LEU A 91 10.51 -10.28 -2.03
C LEU A 91 11.15 -11.25 -3.02
N THR A 92 10.32 -11.99 -3.74
CA THR A 92 10.76 -12.94 -4.77
C THR A 92 11.09 -12.24 -6.09
N GLY A 93 11.98 -12.84 -6.88
CA GLY A 93 12.37 -12.31 -8.19
C GLY A 93 13.35 -11.13 -8.12
N VAL A 94 13.98 -10.93 -6.95
CA VAL A 94 15.04 -9.95 -6.70
C VAL A 94 16.27 -10.72 -6.18
N PRO A 95 17.50 -10.34 -6.56
CA PRO A 95 18.70 -11.01 -6.05
C PRO A 95 18.72 -11.08 -4.51
N GLU A 96 19.12 -12.24 -3.98
CA GLU A 96 19.15 -12.56 -2.54
C GLU A 96 17.79 -12.56 -1.81
N ASN A 97 16.67 -12.44 -2.54
CA ASN A 97 15.29 -12.41 -2.04
C ASN A 97 15.15 -11.66 -0.69
N PRO A 98 15.36 -10.33 -0.67
CA PRO A 98 15.43 -9.61 0.57
C PRO A 98 14.11 -9.69 1.35
N VAL A 99 14.22 -9.79 2.67
CA VAL A 99 13.07 -9.66 3.57
C VAL A 99 12.72 -8.20 3.68
N MET A 100 11.51 -7.84 3.28
CA MET A 100 10.93 -6.52 3.45
C MET A 100 10.14 -6.47 4.75
N ASN A 101 10.53 -5.57 5.66
CA ASN A 101 9.68 -5.18 6.78
C ASN A 101 8.82 -3.99 6.34
N TYR A 102 7.57 -3.96 6.75
CA TYR A 102 6.64 -2.88 6.43
C TYR A 102 5.65 -2.68 7.57
N ARG A 103 5.13 -1.46 7.69
CA ARG A 103 4.00 -1.13 8.55
C ARG A 103 2.89 -0.59 7.69
N PHE A 104 1.66 -1.00 7.94
CA PHE A 104 0.50 -0.35 7.36
C PHE A 104 -0.55 -0.01 8.41
N ASP A 105 -1.28 1.07 8.13
CA ASP A 105 -2.43 1.55 8.87
C ASP A 105 -3.65 1.46 7.95
N LEU A 106 -4.75 0.90 8.47
CA LEU A 106 -6.06 0.95 7.86
C LEU A 106 -6.97 1.77 8.77
N SER A 107 -7.70 2.74 8.23
CA SER A 107 -8.63 3.55 9.01
C SER A 107 -9.95 3.75 8.26
N VAL A 108 -11.06 3.60 8.98
CA VAL A 108 -12.39 3.87 8.41
C VAL A 108 -12.59 5.37 8.30
N ALA A 109 -13.03 5.80 7.13
CA ALA A 109 -13.43 7.17 6.83
C ALA A 109 -14.91 7.18 6.39
N SER A 110 -15.53 8.37 6.36
CA SER A 110 -16.98 8.52 6.09
C SER A 110 -17.46 7.76 4.85
N ALA A 111 -16.76 7.92 3.72
CA ALA A 111 -17.11 7.28 2.45
C ALA A 111 -16.27 6.03 2.12
N GLY A 112 -15.35 5.62 2.99
CA GLY A 112 -14.31 4.68 2.59
C GLY A 112 -13.39 4.14 3.68
N CYS A 113 -12.24 3.66 3.24
CA CYS A 113 -11.12 3.22 4.06
C CYS A 113 -9.83 3.86 3.52
N VAL A 114 -8.96 4.34 4.41
CA VAL A 114 -7.63 4.81 4.04
C VAL A 114 -6.62 3.72 4.36
N LEU A 115 -5.83 3.31 3.37
CA LEU A 115 -4.64 2.47 3.53
C LEU A 115 -3.39 3.35 3.47
N VAL A 116 -2.57 3.30 4.52
CA VAL A 116 -1.24 3.94 4.56
C VAL A 116 -0.19 2.86 4.77
N VAL A 117 0.85 2.80 3.94
CA VAL A 117 2.00 1.90 4.11
C VAL A 117 3.27 2.72 4.26
N ARG A 118 4.05 2.44 5.31
CA ARG A 118 5.22 3.21 5.74
C ARG A 118 6.22 2.33 6.49
N ASP A 119 7.30 2.96 6.94
CA ASP A 119 8.37 2.31 7.72
C ASP A 119 8.97 1.09 6.99
N ILE A 120 9.08 1.18 5.66
CA ILE A 120 9.56 0.08 4.80
C ILE A 120 11.09 -0.03 4.89
N THR A 121 11.57 -1.24 5.18
CA THR A 121 13.01 -1.56 5.19
C THR A 121 13.29 -2.91 4.57
N TYR A 122 14.50 -3.11 4.07
CA TYR A 122 14.96 -4.33 3.41
C TYR A 122 16.14 -4.92 4.18
N GLN A 123 16.14 -6.24 4.32
CA GLN A 123 17.22 -7.02 4.90
C GLN A 123 17.59 -8.14 3.94
N SER A 124 18.84 -8.16 3.46
CA SER A 124 19.36 -9.31 2.70
C SER A 124 19.43 -10.55 3.59
N ALA A 125 19.23 -11.72 2.99
CA ALA A 125 19.49 -12.98 3.67
C ALA A 125 20.95 -13.02 4.20
N PRO A 126 21.20 -13.56 5.40
CA PRO A 126 22.56 -13.74 5.90
C PRO A 126 23.35 -14.60 4.92
N LYS A 127 24.52 -14.13 4.45
CA LYS A 127 25.43 -14.98 3.69
C LYS A 127 25.98 -16.06 4.63
N GLN A 128 25.82 -17.33 4.27
CA GLN A 128 26.38 -18.45 5.03
C GLN A 128 27.88 -18.20 5.26
N GLY A 129 28.30 -18.14 6.53
CA GLY A 129 29.69 -17.93 6.94
C GLY A 129 30.12 -16.49 7.25
N ALA A 130 29.24 -15.48 7.06
CA ALA A 130 29.54 -14.11 7.46
C ALA A 130 29.10 -13.85 8.92
N SER A 131 30.02 -13.43 9.80
CA SER A 131 29.72 -13.03 11.19
C SER A 131 29.04 -11.66 11.30
N SER A 132 28.69 -11.03 10.18
CA SER A 132 28.07 -9.72 10.12
C SER A 132 26.54 -9.83 10.22
N PHE A 133 25.95 -9.09 11.16
CA PHE A 133 24.49 -8.92 11.23
C PHE A 133 23.91 -8.48 9.88
N PRO A 134 22.71 -8.97 9.50
CA PRO A 134 22.06 -8.55 8.27
C PRO A 134 21.89 -7.04 8.22
N LYS A 135 22.44 -6.40 7.18
CA LYS A 135 22.34 -4.95 7.01
C LYS A 135 20.89 -4.60 6.66
N THR A 136 20.29 -3.71 7.45
CA THR A 136 18.97 -3.15 7.17
C THR A 136 19.12 -1.85 6.39
N ILE A 137 18.42 -1.71 5.27
CA ILE A 137 18.45 -0.52 4.41
C ILE A 137 17.01 -0.02 4.24
N THR A 138 16.81 1.31 4.21
CA THR A 138 15.46 1.88 4.14
C THR A 138 14.93 1.99 2.71
N ALA A 139 13.61 2.14 2.56
CA ALA A 139 12.99 2.40 1.27
C ALA A 139 13.48 3.68 0.59
N GLU A 140 13.76 4.73 1.35
CA GLU A 140 14.29 6.00 0.83
C GLU A 140 15.63 5.79 0.10
N GLN A 141 16.47 4.91 0.64
CA GLN A 141 17.80 4.58 0.10
C GLN A 141 17.77 3.52 -1.01
N THR A 142 16.61 2.90 -1.26
CA THR A 142 16.53 1.70 -2.11
C THR A 142 15.61 1.87 -3.31
N ILE A 143 14.39 2.37 -3.12
CA ILE A 143 13.32 2.30 -4.15
C ILE A 143 12.88 3.66 -4.69
N THR A 144 13.38 4.76 -4.15
CA THR A 144 13.10 6.11 -4.67
C THR A 144 13.70 6.31 -6.06
N ASP A 145 13.19 7.28 -6.83
CA ASP A 145 13.73 7.62 -8.15
C ASP A 145 15.24 7.93 -8.10
N GLN A 146 15.67 8.63 -7.05
CA GLN A 146 17.09 8.91 -6.80
C GLN A 146 17.90 7.66 -6.45
N ALA A 147 17.33 6.71 -5.70
CA ALA A 147 18.02 5.49 -5.34
C ALA A 147 18.22 4.57 -6.56
N VAL A 148 17.19 4.42 -7.40
CA VAL A 148 17.24 3.53 -8.56
C VAL A 148 18.09 4.07 -9.72
N SER A 149 18.38 5.38 -9.74
CA SER A 149 19.24 6.00 -10.76
C SER A 149 20.73 5.72 -10.57
N ALA A 150 21.12 4.91 -9.58
CA ALA A 150 22.50 4.48 -9.40
C ALA A 150 23.00 3.71 -10.64
N PRO A 151 24.24 3.95 -11.12
CA PRO A 151 24.77 3.25 -12.28
C PRO A 151 25.09 1.78 -11.96
N GLY A 152 25.07 0.93 -12.98
CA GLY A 152 25.54 -0.45 -12.89
C GLY A 152 24.57 -1.42 -12.20
N GLU A 153 25.13 -2.47 -11.60
CA GLU A 153 24.35 -3.58 -11.03
C GLU A 153 23.51 -3.16 -9.82
N GLU A 154 24.03 -2.23 -9.01
CA GLU A 154 23.31 -1.72 -7.85
C GLU A 154 21.98 -1.04 -8.25
N GLY A 155 21.98 -0.24 -9.31
CA GLY A 155 20.75 0.38 -9.83
C GLY A 155 19.74 -0.64 -10.35
N LYS A 156 20.21 -1.72 -10.99
CA LYS A 156 19.33 -2.81 -11.44
C LYS A 156 18.69 -3.56 -10.28
N ILE A 157 19.47 -3.89 -9.24
CA ILE A 157 18.96 -4.54 -8.03
C ILE A 157 17.90 -3.66 -7.38
N ARG A 158 18.19 -2.38 -7.16
CA ARG A 158 17.26 -1.39 -6.59
C ARG A 158 15.98 -1.25 -7.42
N SER A 159 16.10 -1.22 -8.75
CA SER A 159 14.95 -1.20 -9.66
C SER A 159 14.10 -2.46 -9.55
N GLY A 160 14.73 -3.63 -9.43
CA GLY A 160 14.06 -4.90 -9.16
C GLY A 160 13.33 -4.90 -7.82
N THR A 161 13.99 -4.45 -6.75
CA THR A 161 13.39 -4.28 -5.43
C THR A 161 12.17 -3.36 -5.48
N ARG A 162 12.28 -2.21 -6.16
CA ARG A 162 11.14 -1.30 -6.36
C ARG A 162 9.96 -1.99 -7.02
N LYS A 163 10.20 -2.70 -8.13
CA LYS A 163 9.14 -3.42 -8.85
C LYS A 163 8.46 -4.48 -7.97
N ALA A 164 9.25 -5.26 -7.24
CA ALA A 164 8.73 -6.27 -6.32
C ALA A 164 7.94 -5.65 -5.15
N THR A 165 8.43 -4.56 -4.57
CA THR A 165 7.71 -3.80 -3.53
C THR A 165 6.38 -3.28 -4.06
N LEU A 166 6.35 -2.59 -5.21
CA LEU A 166 5.12 -2.08 -5.79
C LEU A 166 4.13 -3.21 -6.09
N SER A 167 4.61 -4.35 -6.61
CA SER A 167 3.75 -5.52 -6.85
C SER A 167 3.13 -6.03 -5.55
N PHE A 168 3.91 -6.16 -4.48
CA PHE A 168 3.41 -6.60 -3.19
C PHE A 168 2.38 -5.62 -2.62
N LEU A 169 2.68 -4.32 -2.63
CA LEU A 169 1.79 -3.29 -2.10
C LEU A 169 0.49 -3.19 -2.91
N ASN A 170 0.55 -3.42 -4.22
CA ASN A 170 -0.65 -3.48 -5.06
C ASN A 170 -1.50 -4.71 -4.79
N SER A 171 -0.90 -5.85 -4.47
CA SER A 171 -1.65 -7.02 -3.98
C SER A 171 -2.33 -6.72 -2.64
N LEU A 172 -1.60 -6.11 -1.69
CA LEU A 172 -2.17 -5.69 -0.41
C LEU A 172 -3.35 -4.71 -0.61
N TYR A 173 -3.19 -3.72 -1.47
CA TYR A 173 -4.26 -2.79 -1.85
C TYR A 173 -5.47 -3.53 -2.43
N LYS A 174 -5.27 -4.45 -3.37
CA LYS A 174 -6.36 -5.24 -3.99
C LYS A 174 -7.09 -6.11 -2.98
N GLU A 175 -6.39 -6.68 -2.02
CA GLU A 175 -7.02 -7.44 -0.94
C GLU A 175 -7.90 -6.55 -0.05
N VAL A 176 -7.41 -5.36 0.33
CA VAL A 176 -8.18 -4.41 1.15
C VAL A 176 -9.38 -3.86 0.37
N LEU A 177 -9.20 -3.58 -0.93
CA LEU A 177 -10.27 -3.17 -1.83
C LEU A 177 -11.39 -4.23 -1.90
N GLY A 178 -11.03 -5.53 -1.87
CA GLY A 178 -12.00 -6.62 -1.90
C GLY A 178 -12.73 -6.89 -0.57
N LEU A 179 -12.47 -6.12 0.49
CA LEU A 179 -13.18 -6.28 1.78
C LEU A 179 -14.57 -5.65 1.80
N PHE A 180 -14.81 -4.69 0.92
CA PHE A 180 -16.00 -3.84 0.90
C PHE A 180 -16.68 -3.88 -0.47
#